data_AF-A0A5K7Z4E7-F1
#
_entry.id   AF-A0A5K7Z4E7-F1
#
_cell.length_a   1.000
_cell.length_b   1.000
_cell.length_c   1.000
_cell.angle_alpha   90.00
_cell.angle_beta   90.00
_cell.angle_gamma   90.00
#
_symmetry.space_group_name_H-M   'P 1'
#
loop_
_entity.id
_entity.type
_entity.pdbx_description
1 polymer ?
#
loop_
_entity_poly.entity_id
_entity_poly.type
_entity_poly.pdbx_seq_one_letter_code
_entity_poly.pdbx_strand_id
1 'polypeptide(L)'
;MDTRHQVVENDKPFCNQFVFSNLNKPEKVVHLSAGQGWGVKGKRGRQTLYCLEGTVWVTQQGDMRDYLLKEGDVFVVSRPGLVMARAMTPASLGYAENFMTDTWN
;
A
#
# COMPACT_ATOMS: atom_id res chain seq x y z
N MET A 1 -12.79 7.30 -43.80
CA MET A 1 -11.69 6.49 -43.24
C MET A 1 -11.66 6.82 -41.77
N ASP A 2 -12.29 5.96 -40.98
CA ASP A 2 -12.70 6.22 -39.60
C ASP A 2 -11.78 5.43 -38.67
N THR A 3 -10.85 6.12 -38.00
CA THR A 3 -9.85 5.48 -37.13
C THR A 3 -10.38 5.45 -35.71
N ARG A 4 -11.08 4.36 -35.38
CA ARG A 4 -11.49 3.99 -34.03
C ARG A 4 -10.25 3.96 -33.12
N HIS A 5 -10.20 4.90 -32.18
CA HIS A 5 -9.26 4.85 -31.06
C HIS A 5 -9.69 3.71 -30.15
N GLN A 6 -8.90 2.63 -30.12
CA GLN A 6 -9.08 1.55 -29.16
C GLN A 6 -8.85 2.14 -27.76
N VAL A 7 -9.93 2.17 -26.98
CA VAL A 7 -9.87 2.35 -25.54
C VAL A 7 -9.08 1.17 -25.00
N VAL A 8 -7.87 1.41 -24.51
CA VAL A 8 -7.12 0.44 -23.72
C VAL A 8 -7.93 0.27 -22.43
N GLU A 9 -8.73 -0.78 -22.39
CA GLU A 9 -9.39 -1.26 -21.18
C GLU A 9 -8.28 -1.45 -20.14
N ASN A 10 -8.31 -0.62 -19.09
CA ASN A 10 -7.35 -0.72 -18.00
C ASN A 10 -7.50 -2.09 -17.37
N ASP A 11 -6.61 -3.01 -17.75
CA ASP A 11 -6.33 -4.24 -17.05
C ASP A 11 -6.15 -3.88 -15.57
N LYS A 12 -7.19 -4.22 -14.79
CA LYS A 12 -7.21 -4.05 -13.34
C LYS A 12 -5.91 -4.67 -12.82
N PRO A 13 -4.99 -3.91 -12.20
CA PRO A 13 -3.82 -4.53 -11.63
C PRO A 13 -4.29 -5.42 -10.49
N PHE A 14 -4.15 -6.72 -10.72
CA PHE A 14 -4.26 -7.85 -9.79
C PHE A 14 -4.82 -7.48 -8.41
N CYS A 15 -6.14 -7.69 -8.24
CA CYS A 15 -6.69 -7.95 -6.91
C CYS A 15 -6.22 -9.35 -6.49
N ASN A 16 -4.95 -9.47 -6.08
CA ASN A 16 -4.57 -10.59 -5.25
C ASN A 16 -5.12 -10.31 -3.87
N GLN A 17 -6.34 -10.76 -3.66
CA GLN A 17 -6.95 -10.96 -2.36
C GLN A 17 -6.11 -12.02 -1.61
N PHE A 18 -4.91 -11.64 -1.17
CA PHE A 18 -4.14 -12.44 -0.24
C PHE A 18 -4.86 -12.35 1.11
N VAL A 19 -5.65 -13.37 1.42
CA VAL A 19 -6.16 -13.58 2.77
C VAL A 19 -4.99 -14.05 3.61
N PHE A 20 -4.20 -13.11 4.11
CA PHE A 20 -3.34 -13.39 5.26
C PHE A 20 -4.29 -13.55 6.45
N SER A 21 -4.63 -14.80 6.77
CA SER A 21 -5.61 -15.16 7.83
C SER A 21 -5.15 -14.86 9.26
N ASN A 22 -4.14 -13.99 9.45
CA ASN A 22 -3.68 -13.45 10.71
C ASN A 22 -3.09 -12.02 10.55
N LEU A 23 -3.57 -11.19 9.60
CA LEU A 23 -3.12 -9.78 9.54
C LEU A 23 -3.45 -9.09 10.85
N ASN A 24 -2.39 -8.74 11.59
CA ASN A 24 -2.47 -7.95 12.80
C ASN A 24 -3.37 -6.74 12.52
N LYS A 25 -4.33 -6.47 13.42
CA LYS A 25 -4.95 -5.14 13.49
C LYS A 25 -3.83 -4.10 13.42
N PRO A 26 -4.03 -2.95 12.74
CA PRO A 26 -3.00 -1.92 12.67
C PRO A 26 -2.55 -1.56 14.09
N GLU A 27 -1.27 -1.80 14.39
CA GLU A 27 -0.68 -1.50 15.71
C GLU A 27 -0.69 0.00 15.97
N LYS A 28 -0.52 0.77 14.90
CA LYS A 28 -0.54 2.23 14.91
C LYS A 28 -1.47 2.72 13.81
N VAL A 29 -2.22 3.77 14.12
CA VAL A 29 -3.05 4.50 13.16
C VAL A 29 -2.57 5.93 13.12
N VAL A 30 -2.42 6.47 11.92
CA VAL A 30 -2.04 7.86 11.66
C VAL A 30 -3.15 8.50 10.85
N HIS A 31 -3.70 9.61 11.34
CA HIS A 31 -4.65 10.43 10.59
C HIS A 31 -3.89 11.48 9.78
N LEU A 32 -4.19 11.55 8.49
CA LEU A 32 -3.52 12.42 7.54
C LEU A 32 -4.54 13.34 6.90
N SER A 33 -4.26 14.65 6.93
CA SER A 33 -4.98 15.61 6.11
C SER A 33 -4.61 15.42 4.64
N ALA A 34 -5.49 15.82 3.71
CA ALA A 34 -5.18 15.79 2.28
C ALA A 34 -3.85 16.52 1.99
N GLY A 35 -2.98 15.88 1.22
CA GLY A 35 -1.65 16.36 0.89
C GLY A 35 -0.58 16.10 1.95
N GLN A 36 -0.93 15.63 3.15
CA GLN A 36 0.03 15.30 4.21
C GLN A 36 0.77 13.99 3.91
N GLY A 37 2.08 13.99 4.18
CA GLY A 37 2.94 12.83 4.01
C GLY A 37 3.23 12.11 5.32
N TRP A 38 3.47 10.81 5.22
CA TRP A 38 4.00 9.95 6.27
C TRP A 38 5.06 9.02 5.67
N GLY A 39 6.03 8.58 6.47
CA GLY A 39 7.06 7.67 5.98
C GLY A 39 7.69 6.83 7.07
N VAL A 40 8.22 5.68 6.65
CA VAL A 40 8.92 4.73 7.53
C VAL A 40 10.07 4.07 6.78
N LYS A 41 11.10 3.66 7.53
CA LYS A 41 12.13 2.78 6.99
C LYS A 41 11.56 1.36 6.85
N GLY A 42 11.34 0.97 5.60
CA GLY A 42 10.87 -0.33 5.15
C GLY A 42 11.79 -1.47 5.57
N LYS A 43 11.24 -2.47 6.23
CA LYS A 43 11.84 -3.79 6.48
C LYS A 43 11.06 -4.81 5.65
N ARG A 44 11.72 -5.40 4.65
CA ARG A 44 11.11 -6.36 3.71
C ARG A 44 10.33 -7.46 4.45
N GLY A 45 9.07 -7.65 4.06
CA GLY A 45 8.17 -8.70 4.56
C GLY A 45 7.68 -8.51 6.00
N ARG A 46 8.17 -7.50 6.73
CA ARG A 46 7.89 -7.33 8.16
C ARG A 46 6.98 -6.16 8.46
N GLN A 47 6.44 -5.50 7.44
CA GLN A 47 5.62 -4.31 7.63
C GLN A 47 4.47 -4.29 6.63
N THR A 48 3.29 -3.91 7.11
CA THR A 48 2.08 -3.74 6.31
C THR A 48 1.47 -2.36 6.56
N LEU A 49 1.01 -1.73 5.49
CA LEU A 49 0.18 -0.53 5.52
C LEU A 49 -1.27 -0.90 5.19
N TYR A 50 -2.21 -0.30 5.91
CA TYR A 50 -3.65 -0.47 5.71
C TYR A 50 -4.28 0.89 5.43
N CYS A 51 -4.96 1.05 4.31
CA CYS A 51 -5.77 2.24 4.09
C CYS A 51 -7.14 2.01 4.73
N LEU A 52 -7.33 2.52 5.94
CA LEU A 52 -8.56 2.28 6.71
C LEU A 52 -9.71 3.16 6.23
N GLU A 53 -9.40 4.36 5.74
CA GLU A 53 -10.36 5.32 5.20
C GLU A 53 -9.64 6.23 4.18
N GLY A 54 -10.39 6.76 3.22
CA GLY A 54 -9.88 7.74 2.25
C GLY A 54 -9.04 7.12 1.15
N THR A 55 -8.03 7.86 0.67
CA THR A 55 -7.16 7.42 -0.43
C THR A 55 -5.74 7.91 -0.21
N VAL A 56 -4.77 7.01 -0.38
CA VAL A 56 -3.35 7.25 -0.11
C VAL A 56 -2.50 6.81 -1.29
N TRP A 57 -1.62 7.69 -1.78
CA TRP A 57 -0.56 7.34 -2.71
C TRP A 57 0.65 6.82 -1.93
N VAL A 58 1.20 5.68 -2.35
CA VAL A 58 2.33 5.02 -1.70
C VAL A 58 3.43 4.76 -2.73
N THR A 59 4.67 5.08 -2.34
CA THR A 59 5.87 4.75 -3.10
C THR A 59 6.88 4.05 -2.20
N GLN A 60 7.70 3.17 -2.79
CA GLN A 60 8.70 2.39 -2.09
C GLN A 60 10.05 2.51 -2.80
N GLN A 61 11.09 2.82 -2.04
CA GLN A 61 12.46 2.86 -2.55
C GLN A 61 12.84 1.52 -3.19
N GLY A 62 13.38 1.58 -4.41
CA GLY A 62 13.78 0.40 -5.17
C GLY A 62 12.62 -0.37 -5.77
N ASP A 63 11.39 0.13 -5.64
CA ASP A 63 10.27 -0.21 -6.50
C ASP A 63 10.10 0.89 -7.56
N MET A 64 9.85 0.49 -8.80
CA MET A 64 9.63 1.43 -9.90
C MET A 64 8.16 1.85 -10.01
N ARG A 65 7.30 1.23 -9.21
CA ARG A 65 5.85 1.47 -9.22
C ARG A 65 5.44 2.27 -8.01
N ASP A 66 4.45 3.10 -8.24
CA ASP A 66 3.65 3.70 -7.19
C ASP A 66 2.29 3.01 -7.11
N TYR A 67 1.65 3.16 -5.96
CA TYR A 67 0.40 2.50 -5.63
C TYR A 67 -0.60 3.54 -5.12
N LEU A 68 -1.85 3.39 -5.51
CA LEU A 68 -2.95 4.15 -4.93
C LEU A 68 -3.80 3.18 -4.11
N LEU A 69 -3.78 3.36 -2.80
CA LEU A 69 -4.58 2.57 -1.86
C LEU A 69 -5.88 3.31 -1.58
N LYS A 70 -7.00 2.61 -1.72
CA LYS A 70 -8.33 3.03 -1.30
C LYS A 70 -8.69 2.37 0.03
N GLU A 71 -9.77 2.83 0.65
CA GLU A 71 -10.33 2.17 1.83
C GLU A 71 -10.43 0.64 1.64
N GLY A 72 -9.89 -0.09 2.62
CA GLY A 72 -9.79 -1.55 2.63
C GLY A 72 -8.54 -2.13 1.95
N ASP A 73 -7.81 -1.34 1.16
CA ASP A 73 -6.59 -1.80 0.50
C ASP A 73 -5.44 -1.96 1.49
N VAL A 74 -4.57 -2.93 1.16
CA VAL A 74 -3.42 -3.31 1.96
C VAL A 74 -2.16 -3.26 1.09
N PHE A 75 -1.09 -2.70 1.63
CA PHE A 75 0.22 -2.70 0.99
C PHE A 75 1.25 -3.38 1.88
N VAL A 76 1.84 -4.46 1.37
CA VAL A 76 2.93 -5.17 2.06
C VAL A 76 4.26 -4.59 1.59
N VAL A 77 5.08 -4.16 2.55
CA VAL A 77 6.43 -3.65 2.29
C VAL A 77 7.29 -4.81 1.77
N SER A 78 7.49 -4.85 0.45
CA SER A 78 8.13 -6.00 -0.21
C SER A 78 9.66 -5.88 -0.34
N ARG A 79 10.20 -4.67 -0.17
CA ARG A 79 11.63 -4.33 -0.29
C ARG A 79 12.13 -3.59 0.96
N PRO A 80 13.43 -3.70 1.31
CA PRO A 80 14.01 -2.81 2.30
C PRO A 80 14.15 -1.40 1.71
N GLY A 81 14.15 -0.37 2.57
CA GLY A 81 14.34 1.03 2.15
C GLY A 81 13.16 1.92 2.49
N LEU A 82 13.21 3.21 2.16
CA LEU A 82 12.16 4.17 2.53
C LEU A 82 10.82 3.81 1.87
N VAL A 83 9.74 3.84 2.66
CA VAL A 83 8.36 3.81 2.17
C VAL A 83 7.71 5.13 2.54
N MET A 84 7.11 5.80 1.55
CA MET A 84 6.38 7.05 1.75
C MET A 84 4.92 6.88 1.35
N ALA A 85 4.04 7.47 2.16
CA ALA A 85 2.61 7.54 1.93
C ALA A 85 2.19 9.01 1.91
N ARG A 86 1.30 9.39 1.00
CA ARG A 86 0.70 10.71 0.93
C ARG A 86 -0.81 10.60 0.80
N ALA A 87 -1.52 11.26 1.69
CA ALA A 87 -2.97 11.34 1.63
C ALA A 87 -3.41 12.14 0.39
N MET A 88 -4.22 11.53 -0.47
CA MET A 88 -4.83 12.19 -1.63
C MET A 88 -6.16 12.83 -1.25
N THR A 89 -6.87 12.22 -0.30
CA THR A 89 -7.99 12.76 0.47
C THR A 89 -7.67 12.64 1.96
N PRO A 90 -8.42 13.26 2.88
CA PRO A 90 -8.27 12.95 4.31
C PRO A 90 -8.36 11.44 4.52
N ALA A 91 -7.39 10.88 5.25
CA ALA A 91 -7.18 9.43 5.29
C ALA A 91 -6.72 8.95 6.67
N SER A 92 -7.09 7.70 6.97
CA SER A 92 -6.65 6.98 8.17
C SER A 92 -5.73 5.84 7.73
N LEU A 93 -4.42 5.98 7.98
CA LEU A 93 -3.40 5.00 7.59
C LEU A 93 -3.01 4.13 8.79
N GLY A 94 -3.31 2.84 8.70
CA GLY A 94 -2.85 1.82 9.63
C GLY A 94 -1.45 1.32 9.27
N TYR A 95 -0.64 1.04 10.27
CA TYR A 95 0.69 0.44 10.15
C TYR A 95 0.84 -0.68 11.18
N ALA A 96 1.36 -1.83 10.75
CA ALA A 96 1.72 -2.94 11.64
C ALA A 96 3.11 -3.48 11.29
N GLU A 97 3.88 -3.85 12.32
CA GLU A 97 5.01 -4.76 12.13
C GLU A 97 4.49 -6.22 12.16
N ASN A 98 4.82 -6.98 11.12
CA ASN A 98 4.54 -8.41 11.06
C ASN A 98 5.73 -9.18 11.61
N PHE A 99 5.46 -10.09 12.53
CA PHE A 99 6.37 -11.16 12.88
C PHE A 99 6.21 -12.30 11.86
N MET A 100 6.71 -12.12 10.63
CA MET A 100 6.98 -13.30 9.83
C MET A 100 8.16 -14.02 10.49
N THR A 101 7.90 -15.21 11.04
CA THR A 101 8.95 -16.14 11.44
C THR A 101 9.68 -16.57 10.17
N ASP A 102 10.98 -16.35 10.10
CA ASP A 102 11.82 -16.86 9.02
C ASP A 102 11.80 -18.40 9.07
N THR A 103 10.83 -19.03 8.40
CA THR A 103 10.87 -20.47 8.13
C THR A 103 11.46 -20.68 6.74
N TRP A 104 12.79 -20.61 6.66
CA TRP A 104 13.55 -21.22 5.58
C TRP A 104 14.70 -21.99 6.21
N ASN A 105 14.54 -23.31 6.26
CA ASN A 105 15.61 -24.29 6.43
C ASN A 105 15.60 -25.16 5.18
#